data_AF-A0A261WIF8-F1
#
_entry.id   AF-A0A261WIF8-F1
#
_cell.length_a   1.000
_cell.length_b   1.000
_cell.length_c   1.000
_cell.angle_alpha   90.00
_cell.angle_beta   90.00
_cell.angle_gamma   90.00
#
_symmetry.space_group_name_H-M   'P 1'
#
loop_
_entity.id
_entity.type
_entity.pdbx_description
1 polymer ?
#
loop_
_entity_poly.entity_id
_entity_poly.type
_entity_poly.pdbx_seq_one_letter_code
_entity_poly.pdbx_strand_id
1 'polypeptide(L)'
;MAAAIVISLALLTGYSYWPRSPVSLVQGENMAMSGLYASWEKGDVMVLVRHGERCDRSSNDCLGASDGITRYGSSVSTDVGRSFSELGLAQTDVITSPLTRTAQTAQAMFGHPVEAQDWLYNCDETMLNQVMAHKSLNRNLIVVTHSGCIGQLESLHGYPHSATSEYDSALFISLDSHGKPVIRGILNPEDWKRLAQQKNH
;
A
#
# COMPACT_ATOMS: atom_id res chain seq x y z
N MET A 1 -37.06 27.49 3.01
CA MET A 1 -37.07 26.37 3.97
C MET A 1 -36.88 25.01 3.29
N ALA A 2 -37.71 24.63 2.31
CA ALA A 2 -37.57 23.34 1.61
C ALA A 2 -36.19 23.11 0.96
N ALA A 3 -35.64 24.11 0.26
CA ALA A 3 -34.30 23.99 -0.35
C ALA A 3 -33.18 23.77 0.69
N ALA A 4 -33.25 24.43 1.85
CA ALA A 4 -32.28 24.26 2.93
C ALA A 4 -32.39 22.85 3.56
N ILE A 5 -33.60 22.31 3.68
CA ILE A 5 -33.83 20.95 4.17
C ILE A 5 -33.25 19.93 3.19
N VAL A 6 -33.49 20.10 1.89
CA VAL A 6 -32.96 19.20 0.84
C VAL A 6 -31.43 19.23 0.79
N ILE A 7 -30.81 20.41 0.89
CA ILE A 7 -29.34 20.54 0.92
C ILE A 7 -28.77 19.87 2.18
N SER A 8 -29.35 20.10 3.35
CA SER A 8 -28.89 19.48 4.60
C SER A 8 -29.02 17.94 4.57
N LEU A 9 -30.13 17.41 4.03
CA LEU A 9 -30.31 15.97 3.84
C LEU A 9 -29.29 15.39 2.85
N ALA A 10 -29.01 16.07 1.74
CA ALA A 10 -28.01 15.63 0.76
C ALA A 10 -26.58 15.65 1.32
N LEU A 11 -26.23 16.63 2.16
CA LEU A 11 -24.94 16.69 2.83
C LEU A 11 -24.79 15.59 3.88
N LEU A 12 -25.83 15.34 4.68
CA LEU A 12 -25.83 14.28 5.71
C LEU A 12 -25.75 12.87 5.09
N THR A 13 -26.48 12.63 4.00
CA THR A 13 -26.38 11.35 3.28
C THR A 13 -25.03 11.21 2.61
N GLY A 14 -24.55 12.22 1.89
CA GLY A 14 -23.22 12.20 1.27
C GLY A 14 -22.10 11.93 2.27
N TYR A 15 -22.16 12.53 3.46
CA TYR A 15 -21.21 12.28 4.54
C TYR A 15 -21.29 10.84 5.08
N SER A 16 -22.51 10.30 5.22
CA SER A 16 -22.73 8.93 5.72
C SER A 16 -22.26 7.86 4.73
N TYR A 17 -22.26 8.16 3.43
CA TYR A 17 -21.79 7.28 2.36
C TYR A 17 -20.34 7.54 1.95
N TRP A 18 -19.63 8.49 2.59
CA TRP A 18 -18.22 8.72 2.30
C TRP A 18 -17.40 7.47 2.69
N PRO A 19 -16.54 6.96 1.79
CA PRO A 19 -15.80 5.74 2.06
C PRO A 19 -14.85 5.93 3.24
N ARG A 20 -14.90 5.01 4.20
CA ARG A 20 -14.04 5.09 5.40
C ARG A 20 -12.59 4.72 5.12
N SER A 21 -12.37 3.84 4.14
CA SER A 21 -11.06 3.36 3.73
C SER A 21 -10.99 3.28 2.20
N PRO A 22 -9.78 3.21 1.61
CA PRO A 22 -9.64 2.77 0.24
C PRO A 22 -10.36 1.45 -0.02
N VAL A 23 -10.80 1.25 -1.26
CA VAL A 23 -11.49 0.02 -1.66
C VAL A 23 -10.54 -1.18 -1.58
N SER A 24 -11.06 -2.32 -1.14
CA SER A 24 -10.33 -3.58 -1.24
C SER A 24 -10.37 -4.06 -2.70
N LEU A 25 -9.19 -4.23 -3.30
CA LEU A 25 -9.07 -4.54 -4.73
C LEU A 25 -9.59 -5.94 -5.07
N VAL A 26 -9.59 -6.87 -4.12
CA VAL A 26 -10.07 -8.26 -4.33
C VAL A 26 -11.59 -8.37 -4.44
N GLN A 27 -12.33 -7.34 -4.01
CA GLN A 27 -13.79 -7.40 -3.91
C GLN A 27 -14.46 -7.02 -5.23
N GLY A 28 -15.34 -7.90 -5.72
CA GLY A 28 -16.14 -7.65 -6.91
C GLY A 28 -15.28 -7.28 -8.13
N GLU A 29 -15.65 -6.20 -8.81
CA GLU A 29 -14.94 -5.70 -9.99
C GLU A 29 -13.89 -4.63 -9.67
N ASN A 30 -13.59 -4.38 -8.37
CA ASN A 30 -12.72 -3.28 -7.96
C ASN A 30 -11.34 -3.32 -8.64
N MET A 31 -10.71 -4.50 -8.72
CA MET A 31 -9.43 -4.65 -9.41
C MET A 31 -9.52 -4.25 -10.89
N ALA A 32 -10.55 -4.71 -11.60
CA ALA A 32 -10.74 -4.38 -13.01
C ALA A 32 -11.03 -2.88 -13.20
N MET A 33 -11.92 -2.30 -12.39
CA MET A 33 -12.29 -0.89 -12.44
C MET A 33 -11.16 0.05 -12.03
N SER A 34 -10.21 -0.41 -11.22
CA SER A 34 -9.09 0.41 -10.76
C SER A 34 -8.11 0.80 -11.88
N GLY A 35 -8.09 0.07 -13.00
CA GLY A 35 -7.08 0.25 -14.05
C GLY A 35 -5.64 -0.07 -13.59
N LEU A 36 -5.48 -0.74 -12.45
CA LEU A 36 -4.18 -0.95 -11.81
C LEU A 36 -3.24 -1.79 -12.66
N TYR A 37 -3.73 -2.88 -13.30
CA TYR A 37 -2.88 -3.70 -14.19
C TYR A 37 -2.32 -2.89 -15.36
N ALA A 38 -3.17 -2.13 -16.05
CA ALA A 38 -2.72 -1.29 -17.17
C ALA A 38 -1.76 -0.18 -16.71
N SER A 39 -1.96 0.37 -15.50
CA SER A 39 -1.05 1.37 -14.92
C SER A 39 0.29 0.73 -14.53
N TRP A 40 0.27 -0.51 -14.03
CA TRP A 40 1.46 -1.26 -13.65
C TRP A 40 2.35 -1.56 -14.86
N GLU A 41 1.76 -2.02 -15.96
CA GLU A 41 2.49 -2.28 -17.21
C GLU A 41 3.17 -1.03 -17.79
N LYS A 42 2.56 0.15 -17.60
CA LYS A 42 3.15 1.44 -18.01
C LYS A 42 4.25 1.92 -17.08
N GLY A 43 4.37 1.33 -15.89
CA GLY A 43 5.28 1.82 -14.86
C GLY A 43 4.74 3.06 -14.14
N ASP A 44 3.42 3.25 -14.03
CA ASP A 44 2.78 4.44 -13.45
C ASP A 44 2.28 4.24 -12.01
N VAL A 45 2.66 3.13 -11.36
CA VAL A 45 2.19 2.77 -10.02
C VAL A 45 3.22 3.13 -8.95
N MET A 46 2.73 3.54 -7.79
CA MET A 46 3.44 3.59 -6.52
C MET A 46 2.72 2.68 -5.54
N VAL A 47 3.46 1.92 -4.76
CA VAL A 47 2.89 0.99 -3.77
C VAL A 47 3.53 1.24 -2.42
N LEU A 48 2.72 1.50 -1.41
CA LEU A 48 3.19 1.54 -0.03
C LEU A 48 2.85 0.21 0.63
N VAL A 49 3.86 -0.53 1.07
CA VAL A 49 3.73 -1.82 1.74
C VAL A 49 4.04 -1.61 3.22
N ARG A 50 3.12 -1.98 4.11
CA ARG A 50 3.44 -2.00 5.54
C ARG A 50 4.43 -3.13 5.80
N HIS A 51 5.43 -2.88 6.64
CA HIS A 51 6.30 -3.96 7.13
C HIS A 51 5.50 -5.12 7.72
N GLY A 52 6.13 -6.29 7.78
CA GLY A 52 5.54 -7.51 8.29
C GLY A 52 5.40 -7.54 9.81
N GLU A 53 4.84 -8.64 10.31
CA GLU A 53 4.55 -8.82 11.74
C GLU A 53 5.78 -8.54 12.61
N ARG A 54 5.64 -7.66 13.60
CA ARG A 54 6.74 -7.25 14.49
C ARG A 54 7.05 -8.29 15.56
N CYS A 55 8.33 -8.47 15.82
CA CYS A 55 8.86 -9.25 16.95
C CYS A 55 8.36 -8.76 18.30
N ASP A 56 8.48 -7.45 18.58
CA ASP A 56 8.17 -6.84 19.88
C ASP A 56 6.66 -6.69 20.17
N ARG A 57 5.80 -7.21 19.29
CA ARG A 57 4.33 -7.15 19.41
C ARG A 57 3.66 -8.50 19.20
N SER A 58 4.44 -9.58 19.15
CA SER A 58 3.95 -10.93 18.88
C SER A 58 4.63 -11.95 19.82
N SER A 59 3.98 -13.10 20.00
CA SER A 59 4.58 -14.26 20.66
C SER A 59 5.33 -15.18 19.69
N ASN A 60 5.30 -14.88 18.39
CA ASN A 60 6.02 -15.65 17.37
C ASN A 60 7.53 -15.45 17.46
N ASP A 61 8.28 -16.45 17.04
CA ASP A 61 9.75 -16.40 17.02
C ASP A 61 10.26 -15.24 16.17
N CYS A 62 11.24 -14.51 16.71
CA CYS A 62 11.92 -13.44 16.00
C CYS A 62 12.76 -13.99 14.86
N LEU A 63 12.79 -13.29 13.71
CA LEU A 63 13.74 -13.61 12.63
C LEU A 63 15.19 -13.31 13.05
N GLY A 64 15.37 -12.26 13.85
CA GLY A 64 16.65 -11.81 14.36
C GLY A 64 16.46 -10.82 15.52
N ALA A 65 16.79 -9.55 15.30
CA ALA A 65 16.66 -8.50 16.31
C ALA A 65 15.21 -8.29 16.77
N SER A 66 15.05 -7.83 18.02
CA SER A 66 13.74 -7.63 18.66
C SER A 66 12.92 -6.49 18.06
N ASP A 67 13.56 -5.52 17.40
CA ASP A 67 12.91 -4.43 16.67
C ASP A 67 12.60 -4.78 15.20
N GLY A 68 12.86 -6.03 14.80
CA GLY A 68 12.60 -6.59 13.48
C GLY A 68 11.23 -7.26 13.31
N ILE A 69 11.15 -8.17 12.36
CA ILE A 69 9.96 -8.98 12.08
C ILE A 69 10.09 -10.42 12.56
N THR A 70 8.94 -11.07 12.82
CA THR A 70 8.88 -12.47 13.19
C THR A 70 9.24 -13.38 12.01
N ARG A 71 9.56 -14.65 12.27
CA ARG A 71 9.72 -15.67 11.23
C ARG A 71 8.44 -15.85 10.40
N TYR A 72 7.29 -15.79 11.06
CA TYR A 72 5.99 -15.83 10.40
C TYR A 72 5.80 -14.62 9.46
N GLY A 73 6.04 -13.40 9.96
CA GLY A 73 6.00 -12.18 9.16
C GLY A 73 6.94 -12.25 7.96
N SER A 74 8.17 -12.73 8.13
CA SER A 74 9.10 -12.95 7.02
C SER A 74 8.55 -13.92 5.96
N SER A 75 7.85 -14.98 6.36
CA SER A 75 7.20 -15.91 5.43
C SER A 75 6.06 -15.23 4.66
N VAL A 76 5.25 -14.42 5.34
CA VAL A 76 4.16 -13.66 4.70
C VAL A 76 4.74 -12.63 3.72
N SER A 77 5.76 -11.87 4.13
CA SER A 77 6.48 -10.95 3.24
C SER A 77 7.04 -11.66 2.00
N THR A 78 7.55 -12.88 2.14
CA THR A 78 8.02 -13.70 1.00
C THR A 78 6.88 -14.02 0.02
N ASP A 79 5.70 -14.39 0.53
CA ASP A 79 4.52 -14.68 -0.30
C ASP A 79 4.01 -13.42 -1.03
N VAL A 80 4.01 -12.27 -0.36
CA VAL A 80 3.68 -10.98 -0.99
C VAL A 80 4.70 -10.62 -2.06
N GLY A 81 6.00 -10.81 -1.80
CA GLY A 81 7.07 -10.61 -2.78
C GLY A 81 6.92 -11.49 -4.03
N ARG A 82 6.51 -12.75 -3.86
CA ARG A 82 6.16 -13.64 -4.98
C ARG A 82 4.99 -13.09 -5.79
N SER A 83 3.97 -12.57 -5.12
CA SER A 83 2.79 -11.99 -5.77
C SER A 83 3.17 -10.75 -6.61
N PHE A 84 4.06 -9.88 -6.10
CA PHE A 84 4.63 -8.80 -6.89
C PHE A 84 5.48 -9.29 -8.07
N SER A 85 6.24 -10.39 -7.89
CA SER A 85 7.01 -11.01 -8.97
C SER A 85 6.10 -11.50 -10.10
N GLU A 86 4.94 -12.04 -9.77
CA GLU A 86 3.90 -12.47 -10.74
C GLU A 86 3.26 -11.29 -11.48
N LEU A 87 3.20 -10.09 -10.88
CA LEU A 87 2.81 -8.86 -11.57
C LEU A 87 3.89 -8.37 -12.55
N GLY A 88 5.14 -8.79 -12.38
CA GLY A 88 6.29 -8.37 -13.17
C GLY A 88 7.04 -7.19 -12.56
N LEU A 89 8.32 -7.42 -12.22
CA LEU A 89 9.18 -6.45 -11.53
C LEU A 89 10.22 -5.75 -12.43
N ALA A 90 10.23 -6.05 -13.73
CA ALA A 90 11.29 -5.57 -14.64
C ALA A 90 11.41 -4.04 -14.71
N GLN A 91 10.29 -3.33 -14.55
CA GLN A 91 10.22 -1.86 -14.54
C GLN A 91 9.77 -1.37 -13.16
N THR A 92 10.41 -1.85 -12.10
CA THR A 92 10.04 -1.50 -10.73
C THR A 92 11.29 -1.15 -9.93
N ASP A 93 11.26 0.01 -9.29
CA ASP A 93 12.21 0.41 -8.27
C ASP A 93 11.65 0.07 -6.89
N VAL A 94 12.53 -0.27 -5.94
CA VAL A 94 12.15 -0.62 -4.58
C VAL A 94 13.02 0.15 -3.60
N ILE A 95 12.37 0.79 -2.63
CA ILE A 95 13.02 1.49 -1.52
C ILE A 95 12.34 1.13 -0.19
N THR A 96 13.03 1.36 0.92
CA THR A 96 12.52 1.02 2.26
C THR A 96 12.86 2.08 3.29
N SER A 97 12.06 2.19 4.34
CA SER A 97 12.45 2.93 5.54
C SER A 97 13.67 2.26 6.20
N PRO A 98 14.59 3.02 6.84
CA PRO A 98 15.85 2.47 7.36
C PRO A 98 15.69 1.54 8.57
N LEU A 99 14.47 1.36 9.10
CA LEU A 99 14.27 0.54 10.29
C LEU A 99 14.40 -0.95 10.03
N THR A 100 14.89 -1.69 11.02
CA THR A 100 15.16 -3.13 10.94
C THR A 100 13.98 -3.92 10.36
N ARG A 101 12.76 -3.66 10.85
CA ARG A 101 11.54 -4.33 10.36
C ARG A 101 11.21 -4.06 8.89
N THR A 102 11.41 -2.84 8.39
CA THR A 102 11.13 -2.50 6.99
C THR A 102 12.24 -3.02 6.07
N ALA A 103 13.49 -3.00 6.53
CA ALA A 103 14.61 -3.62 5.82
C ALA A 103 14.46 -5.15 5.71
N GLN A 104 14.11 -5.83 6.81
CA GLN A 104 13.88 -7.28 6.81
C GLN A 104 12.67 -7.68 5.95
N THR A 105 11.57 -6.94 6.01
CA THR A 105 10.42 -7.19 5.12
C THR A 105 10.80 -7.03 3.66
N ALA A 106 11.47 -5.94 3.30
CA ALA A 106 11.91 -5.72 1.92
C ALA A 106 12.87 -6.83 1.44
N GLN A 107 13.82 -7.24 2.29
CA GLN A 107 14.71 -8.35 1.98
C GLN A 107 13.96 -9.67 1.81
N ALA A 108 12.95 -9.96 2.62
CA ALA A 108 12.13 -11.16 2.49
C ALA A 108 11.28 -11.12 1.21
N MET A 109 10.74 -9.97 0.83
CA MET A 109 9.95 -9.80 -0.39
C MET A 109 10.79 -9.99 -1.66
N PHE A 110 11.99 -9.41 -1.71
CA PHE A 110 12.77 -9.29 -2.96
C PHE A 110 14.03 -10.14 -3.00
N GLY A 111 14.36 -10.85 -1.92
CA GLY A 111 15.47 -11.80 -1.86
C GLY A 111 16.85 -11.15 -1.71
N HIS A 112 16.94 -9.82 -1.61
CA HIS A 112 18.17 -9.08 -1.43
C HIS A 112 17.94 -7.81 -0.59
N PRO A 113 18.99 -7.24 0.04
CA PRO A 113 18.88 -5.93 0.70
C PRO A 113 18.37 -4.87 -0.27
N VAL A 114 17.48 -4.00 0.22
CA VAL A 114 16.85 -2.90 -0.54
C VAL A 114 17.37 -1.57 -0.02
N GLU A 115 17.49 -0.58 -0.91
CA GLU A 115 17.97 0.75 -0.57
C GLU A 115 17.11 1.43 0.50
N ALA A 116 17.76 1.85 1.58
CA ALA A 116 17.12 2.54 2.68
C ALA A 116 17.09 4.06 2.43
N GLN A 117 15.95 4.68 2.73
CA GLN A 117 15.73 6.12 2.57
C GLN A 117 15.22 6.71 3.88
N ASP A 118 16.00 7.60 4.52
CA ASP A 118 15.70 8.11 5.86
C ASP A 118 14.35 8.84 5.95
N TRP A 119 13.96 9.54 4.89
CA TRP A 119 12.70 10.28 4.85
C TRP A 119 11.46 9.39 4.95
N LEU A 120 11.55 8.10 4.61
CA LEU A 120 10.45 7.13 4.73
C LEU A 120 10.09 6.77 6.17
N TYR A 121 10.88 7.21 7.15
CA TYR A 121 10.56 7.07 8.56
C TYR A 121 9.71 8.22 9.12
N ASN A 122 9.76 9.41 8.49
CA ASN A 122 9.21 10.62 9.11
C ASN A 122 7.69 10.71 9.10
N CYS A 123 7.04 10.08 8.11
CA CYS A 123 5.57 10.10 7.96
C CYS A 123 5.00 11.51 8.19
N ASP A 124 5.46 12.48 7.39
CA ASP A 124 4.92 13.84 7.39
C ASP A 124 4.02 14.10 6.15
N GLU A 125 3.35 15.24 6.13
CA GLU A 125 2.42 15.62 5.07
C GLU A 125 3.05 15.70 3.67
N THR A 126 4.37 15.74 3.58
CA THR A 126 5.11 15.75 2.32
C THR A 126 5.38 14.35 1.78
N MET A 127 5.04 13.29 2.50
CA MET A 127 5.38 11.91 2.14
C MET A 127 4.96 11.55 0.71
N LEU A 128 3.73 11.86 0.28
CA LEU A 128 3.31 11.54 -1.09
C LEU A 128 4.15 12.32 -2.13
N ASN A 129 4.47 13.59 -1.86
CA ASN A 129 5.32 14.37 -2.74
C ASN A 129 6.75 13.77 -2.81
N GLN A 130 7.28 13.27 -1.70
CA GLN A 130 8.56 12.57 -1.67
C GLN A 130 8.50 11.25 -2.45
N VAL A 131 7.45 10.44 -2.27
CA VAL A 131 7.23 9.21 -3.05
C VAL A 131 7.16 9.53 -4.55
N MET A 132 6.43 10.58 -4.93
CA MET A 132 6.36 11.02 -6.33
C MET A 132 7.70 11.50 -6.86
N ALA A 133 8.48 12.23 -6.06
CA ALA A 133 9.80 12.73 -6.46
C ALA A 133 10.83 11.61 -6.66
N HIS A 134 10.67 10.48 -5.98
CA HIS A 134 11.52 9.29 -6.12
C HIS A 134 11.00 8.28 -7.14
N LYS A 135 9.84 8.54 -7.75
CA LYS A 135 9.31 7.69 -8.81
C LYS A 135 10.00 8.02 -10.13
N SER A 136 10.79 7.09 -10.65
CA SER A 136 11.35 7.17 -11.98
C SER A 136 10.25 7.12 -13.06
N LEU A 137 10.44 7.87 -14.15
CA LEU A 137 9.53 7.82 -15.30
C LEU A 137 9.43 6.39 -15.85
N ASN A 138 8.20 5.96 -16.18
CA ASN A 138 7.89 4.63 -16.73
C ASN A 138 8.39 3.45 -15.87
N ARG A 139 8.58 3.66 -14.56
CA ARG A 139 8.91 2.60 -13.61
C ARG A 139 8.03 2.68 -12.38
N ASN A 140 7.44 1.56 -12.00
CA ASN A 140 6.72 1.44 -10.74
C ASN A 140 7.67 1.69 -9.57
N LEU A 141 7.12 2.15 -8.45
CA LEU A 141 7.89 2.33 -7.20
C LEU A 141 7.21 1.56 -6.08
N ILE A 142 7.91 0.60 -5.48
CA ILE A 142 7.47 -0.06 -4.25
C ILE A 142 8.23 0.53 -3.07
N VAL A 143 7.49 0.90 -2.03
CA VAL A 143 8.00 1.52 -0.82
C VAL A 143 7.60 0.69 0.37
N VAL A 144 8.57 0.09 1.07
CA VAL A 144 8.31 -0.65 2.32
C VAL A 144 8.40 0.32 3.51
N THR A 145 7.28 0.50 4.21
CA THR A 145 7.08 1.57 5.20
C THR A 145 6.22 1.11 6.39
N HIS A 146 5.63 2.05 7.12
CA HIS A 146 4.89 1.86 8.36
C HIS A 146 3.42 2.21 8.20
N SER A 147 2.59 1.68 9.09
CA SER A 147 1.15 2.00 9.08
C SER A 147 0.85 3.47 9.35
N GLY A 148 1.69 4.18 10.13
CA GLY A 148 1.52 5.61 10.37
C GLY A 148 1.69 6.45 9.10
N CYS A 149 2.68 6.10 8.27
CA CYS A 149 2.93 6.70 6.98
C CYS A 149 1.76 6.46 6.01
N ILE A 150 1.29 5.22 5.91
CA ILE A 150 0.13 4.85 5.08
C ILE A 150 -1.12 5.61 5.56
N GLY A 151 -1.41 5.58 6.86
CA GLY A 151 -2.60 6.22 7.41
C GLY A 151 -2.61 7.74 7.26
N GLN A 152 -1.45 8.40 7.33
CA GLN A 152 -1.37 9.83 7.06
C GLN A 152 -1.64 10.15 5.59
N LEU A 153 -1.07 9.38 4.67
CA LEU A 153 -1.35 9.53 3.23
C LEU A 153 -2.85 9.31 2.97
N GLU A 154 -3.43 8.22 3.48
CA GLU A 154 -4.87 7.96 3.38
C GLU A 154 -5.71 9.13 3.90
N SER A 155 -5.34 9.68 5.06
CA SER A 155 -6.04 10.82 5.67
C SER A 155 -6.00 12.08 4.80
N LEU A 156 -4.84 12.45 4.27
CA LEU A 156 -4.66 13.61 3.40
C LEU A 156 -5.35 13.45 2.04
N HIS A 157 -5.63 12.21 1.63
CA HIS A 157 -6.18 11.88 0.31
C HIS A 157 -7.60 11.30 0.36
N GLY A 158 -8.38 11.66 1.39
CA GLY A 158 -9.83 11.47 1.41
C GLY A 158 -10.33 10.33 2.30
N TYR A 159 -9.45 9.71 3.09
CA TYR A 159 -9.77 8.61 4.01
C TYR A 159 -9.30 8.91 5.45
N PRO A 160 -9.77 10.00 6.09
CA PRO A 160 -9.31 10.42 7.43
C PRO A 160 -9.66 9.46 8.58
N HIS A 161 -10.49 8.45 8.30
CA HIS A 161 -10.94 7.46 9.27
C HIS A 161 -10.63 6.03 8.82
N SER A 162 -9.64 5.87 7.94
CA SER A 162 -9.16 4.56 7.51
C SER A 162 -8.68 3.76 8.72
N ALA A 163 -8.95 2.46 8.72
CA ALA A 163 -8.37 1.57 9.70
C ALA A 163 -6.85 1.53 9.53
N THR A 164 -6.13 1.19 10.59
CA THR A 164 -4.68 0.98 10.47
C THR A 164 -4.42 -0.15 9.49
N SER A 165 -3.64 0.11 8.44
CA SER A 165 -3.23 -0.88 7.42
C SER A 165 -2.70 -2.16 8.07
N GLU A 166 -3.08 -3.35 7.59
CA GLU A 166 -2.61 -4.64 8.12
C GLU A 166 -1.13 -4.91 7.83
N TYR A 167 -0.48 -5.82 8.59
CA TYR A 167 0.90 -6.24 8.28
C TYR A 167 0.98 -6.82 6.86
N ASP A 168 2.04 -6.48 6.13
CA ASP A 168 2.25 -6.88 4.73
C ASP A 168 1.14 -6.44 3.74
N SER A 169 0.21 -5.57 4.16
CA SER A 169 -0.76 -4.96 3.25
C SER A 169 -0.11 -3.94 2.32
N ALA A 170 -0.68 -3.79 1.14
CA ALA A 170 -0.21 -2.91 0.08
C ALA A 170 -1.29 -1.89 -0.31
N LEU A 171 -0.97 -0.60 -0.20
CA LEU A 171 -1.77 0.50 -0.73
C LEU A 171 -1.25 0.86 -2.13
N PHE A 172 -2.11 0.76 -3.13
CA PHE A 172 -1.78 1.06 -4.52
C PHE A 172 -2.23 2.47 -4.89
N ILE A 173 -1.30 3.21 -5.49
CA ILE A 173 -1.51 4.56 -6.01
C ILE A 173 -1.04 4.54 -7.47
N SER A 174 -1.75 5.20 -8.36
CA SER A 174 -1.25 5.43 -9.73
C SER A 174 -1.49 6.85 -10.16
N LEU A 175 -0.88 7.25 -11.26
CA LEU A 175 -1.10 8.57 -11.85
C LEU A 175 -2.35 8.55 -12.74
N ASP A 176 -3.16 9.61 -12.68
CA ASP A 176 -4.22 9.85 -13.66
C ASP A 176 -3.65 10.44 -14.97
N SER A 177 -4.52 10.74 -15.94
CA SER A 177 -4.12 11.32 -17.24
C SER A 177 -3.44 12.69 -17.15
N HIS A 178 -3.50 13.34 -15.99
CA HIS A 178 -2.86 14.63 -15.72
C HIS A 178 -1.61 14.49 -14.84
N GLY A 179 -1.16 13.26 -14.55
CA GLY A 179 -0.01 13.00 -13.70
C GLY A 179 -0.29 13.18 -12.21
N LYS A 180 -1.57 13.26 -11.79
CA LYS A 180 -1.94 13.41 -10.38
C LYS A 180 -2.05 12.02 -9.73
N PRO A 181 -1.53 11.83 -8.50
CA PRO A 181 -1.66 10.57 -7.78
C PRO A 181 -3.12 10.32 -7.38
N VAL A 182 -3.56 9.07 -7.55
CA VAL A 182 -4.88 8.59 -7.15
C VAL A 182 -4.73 7.23 -6.47
N ILE A 183 -5.29 7.12 -5.25
CA ILE A 183 -5.40 5.86 -4.54
C ILE A 183 -6.33 4.93 -5.32
N ARG A 184 -5.82 3.76 -5.72
CA ARG A 184 -6.57 2.74 -6.46
C ARG A 184 -7.22 1.72 -5.53
N GLY A 185 -6.63 1.48 -4.37
CA GLY A 185 -7.17 0.56 -3.37
C GLY A 185 -6.07 -0.15 -2.60
N ILE A 186 -6.49 -1.11 -1.78
CA ILE A 186 -5.63 -1.91 -0.91
C ILE A 186 -5.72 -3.40 -1.23
N LEU A 187 -4.64 -4.13 -0.96
CA LEU A 187 -4.62 -5.58 -0.86
C LEU A 187 -3.98 -6.00 0.46
N ASN A 188 -4.64 -6.92 1.15
CA ASN A 188 -4.07 -7.62 2.30
C ASN A 188 -3.29 -8.87 1.82
N PRO A 189 -2.34 -9.38 2.63
CA PRO A 189 -1.53 -10.54 2.25
C PRO A 189 -2.36 -11.77 1.82
N GLU A 190 -3.47 -12.04 2.49
CA GLU A 190 -4.37 -13.17 2.18
C GLU A 190 -5.15 -13.02 0.86
N ASP A 191 -5.34 -11.78 0.41
CA ASP A 191 -6.17 -11.46 -0.76
C ASP A 191 -5.44 -11.66 -2.09
N TRP A 192 -4.11 -11.66 -2.09
CA TRP A 192 -3.29 -11.95 -3.27
C TRP A 192 -3.62 -13.31 -3.90
N LYS A 193 -3.82 -14.34 -3.07
CA LYS A 193 -4.17 -15.69 -3.53
C LYS A 193 -5.55 -15.71 -4.20
N ARG A 194 -6.50 -14.93 -3.70
CA ARG A 194 -7.85 -14.80 -4.26
C ARG A 194 -7.82 -14.10 -5.62
N LEU A 195 -7.02 -13.05 -5.78
CA LEU A 195 -6.84 -12.38 -7.07
C LEU A 195 -6.23 -13.33 -8.12
N ALA A 196 -5.22 -14.13 -7.75
CA ALA A 196 -4.63 -15.10 -8.65
C ALA A 196 -5.65 -16.15 -9.13
N GLN A 197 -6.57 -16.57 -8.26
CA GLN A 197 -7.65 -17.50 -8.61
C GLN A 197 -8.68 -16.88 -9.56
N GLN A 198 -9.04 -15.61 -9.36
CA GLN A 198 -9.98 -14.89 -10.23
C GLN A 198 -9.45 -14.70 -11.65
N LYS A 199 -8.12 -14.57 -11.83
CA LYS A 199 -7.48 -14.43 -13.15
C LYS A 199 -7.57 -15.69 -14.03
N ASN A 200 -7.84 -16.84 -13.43
CA ASN A 200 -7.86 -18.14 -14.10
C ASN A 200 -9.27 -18.63 -14.47
N HIS A 201 -10.28 -17.77 -14.29
CA HIS A 201 -11.68 -18.00 -14.67
C HIS A 201 -12.11 -16.98 -15.72
#